data_AF-A0A177N7S7-F1
#
_entry.id   AF-A0A177N7S7-F1
#
_cell.length_a   1.000
_cell.length_b   1.000
_cell.length_c   1.000
_cell.angle_alpha   90.00
_cell.angle_beta   90.00
_cell.angle_gamma   90.00
#
_symmetry.space_group_name_H-M   'P 1'
#
loop_
_entity.id
_entity.type
_entity.pdbx_description
1 polymer ?
#
loop_
_entity_poly.entity_id
_entity_poly.type
_entity_poly.pdbx_seq_one_letter_code
_entity_poly.pdbx_strand_id
1 'polypeptide(L)'
;MKNVMTTIAASMLCSCGFMTPAKQYAGDSLGPDEIAVIQSVVGSPFADAYHTTIIGYSKIEPTGSGERKEFGWPGFTDYPSEIHLLPGEYEIQVYCFKGFSSRRPKKTLVLQAGRIYRLKCDVRNDQALITVSLRVN
;
A
#
# COMPACT_ATOMS: atom_id res chain seq x y z
N MET A 1 11.82 -35.85 -43.29
CA MET A 1 11.83 -35.77 -41.82
C MET A 1 13.14 -35.11 -41.38
N LYS A 2 13.07 -33.86 -40.91
CA LYS A 2 14.19 -33.16 -40.27
C LYS A 2 13.64 -32.52 -39.00
N ASN A 3 14.08 -33.04 -37.86
CA ASN A 3 13.78 -32.52 -36.53
C ASN A 3 14.44 -31.16 -36.39
N VAL A 4 13.66 -30.10 -36.24
CA VAL A 4 14.15 -28.83 -35.71
C VAL A 4 13.66 -28.74 -34.27
N MET A 5 14.57 -29.11 -33.39
CA MET A 5 14.53 -28.86 -31.96
C MET A 5 14.57 -27.35 -31.67
N THR A 6 14.07 -27.00 -30.48
CA THR A 6 14.47 -25.85 -29.66
C THR A 6 14.11 -24.45 -30.16
N THR A 7 12.98 -23.93 -29.68
CA THR A 7 12.97 -22.67 -28.90
C THR A 7 11.70 -22.59 -28.04
N ILE A 8 11.68 -23.26 -26.88
CA ILE A 8 10.83 -22.77 -25.78
C ILE A 8 11.75 -21.84 -25.02
N ALA A 9 11.81 -20.59 -25.50
CA ALA A 9 12.41 -19.50 -24.75
C ALA A 9 11.71 -19.50 -23.40
N ALA A 10 12.51 -19.76 -22.37
CA ALA A 10 12.08 -19.69 -20.99
C ALA A 10 11.41 -18.34 -20.78
N SER A 11 10.07 -18.33 -20.73
CA SER A 11 9.33 -17.30 -20.02
C SER A 11 9.54 -17.54 -18.52
N MET A 12 10.79 -17.41 -18.09
CA MET A 12 11.11 -16.81 -16.81
C MET A 12 10.57 -15.38 -16.89
N LEU A 13 9.25 -15.24 -16.79
CA LEU A 13 8.65 -14.03 -16.28
C LEU A 13 9.22 -13.92 -14.88
N CYS A 14 10.33 -13.22 -14.78
CA CYS A 14 10.89 -12.74 -13.55
C CYS A 14 9.70 -12.16 -12.77
N SER A 15 9.24 -12.93 -11.79
CA SER A 15 8.48 -12.46 -10.66
C SER A 15 9.39 -11.53 -9.87
N CYS A 16 9.70 -10.37 -10.48
CA CYS A 16 10.07 -9.17 -9.78
C CYS A 16 8.81 -8.67 -9.07
N GLY A 17 8.27 -9.47 -8.14
CA GLY A 17 7.22 -9.09 -7.20
C GLY A 17 7.73 -8.11 -6.14
N PHE A 18 8.76 -7.33 -6.49
CA PHE A 18 9.33 -6.30 -5.65
C PHE A 18 8.52 -5.02 -5.84
N MET A 19 7.67 -4.75 -4.84
CA MET A 19 7.45 -3.41 -4.30
C MET A 19 7.17 -2.29 -5.32
N THR A 20 6.45 -2.57 -6.41
CA THR A 20 6.01 -1.49 -7.29
C THR A 20 4.95 -0.66 -6.58
N PRO A 21 5.06 0.67 -6.54
CA PRO A 21 3.99 1.50 -6.02
C PRO A 21 2.70 1.19 -6.76
N ALA A 22 1.61 0.97 -6.02
CA ALA A 22 0.35 0.67 -6.64
C ALA A 22 -0.32 1.99 -7.07
N LYS A 23 -0.25 2.31 -8.35
CA LYS A 23 -0.96 3.44 -8.97
C LYS A 23 -2.47 3.22 -8.94
N GLN A 24 -3.22 4.10 -8.29
CA GLN A 24 -4.67 3.97 -8.08
C GLN A 24 -5.49 5.01 -8.84
N TYR A 25 -5.01 5.43 -10.01
CA TYR A 25 -5.71 6.36 -10.90
C TYR A 25 -5.57 5.92 -12.35
N ALA A 26 -6.56 6.28 -13.17
CA ALA A 26 -6.60 5.93 -14.60
C ALA A 26 -5.69 6.83 -15.44
N GLY A 27 -5.36 6.39 -16.65
CA GLY A 27 -4.55 7.14 -17.61
C GLY A 27 -3.04 6.93 -17.42
N ASP A 28 -2.25 7.89 -17.89
CA ASP A 28 -0.79 7.86 -17.80
C ASP A 28 -0.30 8.05 -16.37
N SER A 29 1.02 7.96 -16.14
CA SER A 29 1.60 8.31 -14.85
C SER A 29 1.59 9.82 -14.67
N LEU A 30 1.08 10.29 -13.53
CA LEU A 30 1.10 11.69 -13.15
C LEU A 30 2.41 12.04 -12.41
N GLY A 31 2.79 13.32 -12.45
CA GLY A 31 3.96 13.82 -11.75
C GLY A 31 3.80 13.78 -10.22
N PRO A 32 4.91 13.82 -9.47
CA PRO A 32 4.90 13.80 -7.99
C PRO A 32 4.09 14.94 -7.36
N ASP A 33 3.99 16.08 -8.03
CA ASP A 33 3.24 17.27 -7.59
C ASP A 33 1.73 17.19 -7.89
N GLU A 34 1.30 16.16 -8.61
CA GLU A 34 -0.11 15.95 -8.99
C GLU A 34 -0.77 14.84 -8.16
N ILE A 35 0.03 14.06 -7.43
CA ILE A 35 -0.42 12.90 -6.65
C ILE A 35 -0.10 13.07 -5.16
N ALA A 36 -0.83 12.33 -4.35
CA ALA A 36 -0.46 12.02 -2.98
C ALA A 36 0.10 10.59 -2.91
N VAL A 37 1.17 10.42 -2.15
CA VAL A 37 1.81 9.12 -1.93
C VAL A 37 1.55 8.66 -0.51
N ILE A 38 1.08 7.43 -0.34
CA ILE A 38 0.99 6.79 0.98
C ILE A 38 2.00 5.66 1.03
N GLN A 39 2.86 5.67 2.03
CA GLN A 39 3.89 4.67 2.27
C GLN A 39 3.63 3.97 3.60
N SER A 40 3.81 2.66 3.67
CA SER A 40 3.81 1.92 4.92
C SER A 40 5.22 1.75 5.46
N VAL A 41 5.37 1.82 6.79
CA VAL A 41 6.62 1.45 7.44
C VAL A 41 6.64 -0.07 7.61
N VAL A 42 7.29 -0.72 6.65
CA VAL A 42 7.54 -2.17 6.60
C VAL A 42 8.71 -2.47 7.54
N GLY A 43 8.42 -3.00 8.73
CA GLY A 43 9.42 -3.48 9.69
C GLY A 43 9.79 -4.94 9.43
N SER A 44 10.73 -5.51 10.21
CA SER A 44 10.91 -6.97 10.22
C SER A 44 9.76 -7.63 11.02
N PRO A 45 9.11 -8.71 10.52
CA PRO A 45 7.97 -9.38 11.18
C PRO A 45 8.20 -9.80 12.64
N PHE A 46 9.47 -10.05 13.01
CA PHE A 46 9.88 -10.50 14.35
C PHE A 46 10.64 -9.42 15.14
N ALA A 47 10.69 -8.18 14.65
CA ALA A 47 11.28 -7.07 15.39
C ALA A 47 10.34 -6.53 16.48
N ASP A 48 10.87 -5.65 17.32
CA ASP A 48 10.09 -5.05 18.40
C ASP A 48 8.97 -4.11 17.94
N ALA A 49 9.10 -3.55 16.73
CA ALA A 49 8.12 -2.64 16.16
C ALA A 49 7.04 -3.41 15.37
N TYR A 50 5.82 -2.87 15.38
CA TYR A 50 4.75 -3.36 14.51
C TYR A 50 5.06 -3.12 13.04
N HIS A 51 4.84 -4.14 12.24
CA HIS A 51 4.84 -4.07 10.80
C HIS A 51 3.51 -3.46 10.32
N THR A 52 3.58 -2.58 9.31
CA THR A 52 2.41 -1.92 8.72
C THR A 52 2.33 -2.24 7.23
N THR A 53 1.21 -2.82 6.80
CA THR A 53 0.92 -3.09 5.38
C THR A 53 -0.39 -2.41 5.01
N ILE A 54 -0.46 -1.75 3.86
CA ILE A 54 -1.72 -1.16 3.37
C ILE A 54 -2.56 -2.29 2.79
N ILE A 55 -3.82 -2.42 3.23
CA ILE A 55 -4.71 -3.49 2.77
C ILE A 55 -5.95 -2.98 2.04
N GLY A 56 -6.17 -1.67 2.05
CA GLY A 56 -7.20 -1.05 1.24
C GLY A 56 -7.41 0.41 1.57
N TYR A 57 -8.28 1.04 0.78
CA TYR A 57 -8.79 2.37 1.04
C TYR A 57 -10.24 2.51 0.55
N SER A 58 -10.94 3.49 1.09
CA SER A 58 -12.18 4.02 0.53
C SER A 58 -12.05 5.53 0.35
N LYS A 59 -12.33 6.05 -0.85
CA LYS A 59 -12.45 7.49 -1.09
C LYS A 59 -13.75 7.98 -0.47
N ILE A 60 -13.66 9.06 0.29
CA ILE A 60 -14.80 9.72 0.91
C ILE A 60 -15.21 10.86 -0.02
N GLU A 61 -16.42 10.78 -0.56
CA GLU A 61 -17.00 11.80 -1.42
C GLU A 61 -18.16 12.50 -0.70
N PRO A 62 -18.39 13.81 -0.90
CA PRO A 62 -19.49 14.53 -0.27
C PRO A 62 -20.88 13.94 -0.59
N THR A 63 -21.01 13.27 -1.73
CA THR A 63 -22.27 12.72 -2.25
C THR A 63 -22.50 11.24 -1.92
N GLY A 64 -21.59 10.59 -1.17
CA GLY A 64 -21.76 9.20 -0.75
C GLY A 64 -20.52 8.32 -0.95
N SER A 65 -20.72 7.05 -1.29
CA SER A 65 -19.63 6.07 -1.42
C SER A 65 -18.76 6.36 -2.64
N GLY A 66 -17.52 6.80 -2.40
CA GLY A 66 -16.49 6.89 -3.42
C GLY A 66 -15.87 5.54 -3.76
N GLU A 67 -14.78 5.57 -4.53
CA GLU A 67 -14.01 4.40 -4.91
C GLU A 67 -13.56 3.60 -3.67
N ARG A 68 -13.71 2.27 -3.70
CA ARG A 68 -13.14 1.36 -2.70
C ARG A 68 -12.20 0.37 -3.36
N LYS A 69 -11.04 0.18 -2.74
CA LYS A 69 -10.03 -0.79 -3.16
C LYS A 69 -9.56 -1.62 -1.99
N GLU A 70 -9.39 -2.91 -2.24
CA GLU A 70 -8.72 -3.84 -1.34
C GLU A 70 -7.49 -4.40 -2.04
N PHE A 71 -6.42 -4.57 -1.28
CA PHE A 71 -5.17 -5.16 -1.73
C PHE A 71 -5.06 -6.59 -1.23
N GLY A 72 -4.05 -7.31 -1.74
CA GLY A 72 -3.87 -8.75 -1.55
C GLY A 72 -3.70 -9.20 -0.08
N TRP A 73 -3.36 -10.49 0.08
CA TRP A 73 -3.42 -11.16 1.38
C TRP A 73 -2.41 -10.57 2.39
N PRO A 74 -2.89 -9.99 3.50
CA PRO A 74 -2.03 -9.28 4.44
C PRO A 74 -0.99 -10.20 5.09
N GLY A 75 0.27 -9.74 5.19
CA GLY A 75 1.36 -10.49 5.81
C GLY A 75 1.94 -11.63 4.97
N PHE A 76 1.46 -11.84 3.74
CA PHE A 76 2.04 -12.80 2.79
C PHE A 76 2.95 -12.13 1.75
N THR A 77 2.52 -10.99 1.20
CA THR A 77 3.25 -10.28 0.14
C THR A 77 3.79 -8.91 0.55
N ASP A 78 3.43 -8.41 1.73
CA ASP A 78 3.68 -7.02 2.19
C ASP A 78 3.42 -5.95 1.12
N TYR A 79 2.47 -6.24 0.22
CA TYR A 79 2.15 -5.44 -0.94
C TYR A 79 0.72 -4.88 -0.86
N PRO A 80 0.52 -3.60 -1.21
CA PRO A 80 1.55 -2.61 -1.54
C PRO A 80 2.18 -1.98 -0.30
N SER A 81 3.49 -1.74 -0.36
CA SER A 81 4.20 -0.88 0.60
C SER A 81 4.01 0.62 0.30
N GLU A 82 3.56 0.94 -0.93
CA GLU A 82 3.31 2.29 -1.39
C GLU A 82 2.12 2.33 -2.36
N ILE A 83 1.23 3.32 -2.20
CA ILE A 83 0.14 3.58 -3.15
C ILE A 83 0.16 5.05 -3.58
N HIS A 84 -0.20 5.29 -4.85
CA HIS A 84 -0.33 6.64 -5.40
C HIS A 84 -1.80 6.95 -5.64
N LEU A 85 -2.28 8.04 -5.07
CA LEU A 85 -3.67 8.48 -5.10
C LEU A 85 -3.76 9.91 -5.60
N LEU A 86 -4.93 10.28 -6.13
CA LEU A 86 -5.25 11.69 -6.34
C LEU A 86 -5.52 12.39 -4.99
N PRO A 87 -5.36 13.72 -4.91
CA PRO A 87 -5.77 14.49 -3.73
C PRO A 87 -7.25 14.28 -3.41
N GLY A 88 -7.58 14.25 -2.12
CA GLY A 88 -8.94 13.98 -1.65
C GLY A 88 -8.96 13.42 -0.24
N GLU A 89 -10.16 13.09 0.25
CA GLU A 89 -10.35 12.46 1.55
C GLU A 89 -10.49 10.95 1.42
N TYR A 90 -9.78 10.20 2.25
CA TYR A 90 -9.71 8.74 2.17
C TYR A 90 -9.73 8.11 3.56
N GLU A 91 -10.48 7.03 3.72
CA GLU A 91 -10.32 6.09 4.83
C GLU A 91 -9.31 5.02 4.43
N ILE A 92 -8.11 5.03 5.04
CA ILE A 92 -7.07 4.04 4.77
C ILE A 92 -7.15 2.91 5.78
N GLN A 93 -7.09 1.67 5.30
CA GLN A 93 -7.04 0.47 6.14
C GLN A 93 -5.66 -0.17 6.07
N VAL A 94 -5.10 -0.50 7.23
CA VAL A 94 -3.80 -1.17 7.33
C VAL A 94 -3.92 -2.50 8.09
N TYR A 95 -3.05 -3.44 7.75
CA TYR A 95 -2.76 -4.60 8.58
C TYR A 95 -1.55 -4.29 9.44
N CYS A 96 -1.75 -4.39 10.74
CA CYS A 96 -0.78 -4.06 11.76
C CYS A 96 -0.45 -5.32 12.54
N PHE A 97 0.79 -5.81 12.44
CA PHE A 97 1.15 -7.09 13.03
C PHE A 97 2.55 -7.11 13.65
N LYS A 98 2.72 -7.96 14.66
CA LYS A 98 4.00 -8.28 15.33
C LYS A 98 3.94 -9.73 15.78
N GLY A 99 4.80 -10.59 15.24
CA GLY A 99 4.70 -12.04 15.44
C GLY A 99 3.30 -12.56 15.08
N PHE A 100 2.59 -13.17 16.04
CA PHE A 100 1.23 -13.69 15.87
C PHE A 100 0.11 -12.71 16.25
N SER A 101 0.46 -11.53 16.76
CA SER A 101 -0.54 -10.49 17.09
C SER A 101 -0.83 -9.66 15.87
N SER A 102 -2.11 -9.49 15.53
CA SER A 102 -2.51 -8.61 14.42
C SER A 102 -3.78 -7.82 14.72
N ARG A 103 -3.89 -6.66 14.08
CA ARG A 103 -5.01 -5.71 14.14
C ARG A 103 -5.22 -5.08 12.76
N ARG A 104 -6.44 -4.59 12.51
CA ARG A 104 -6.81 -3.96 11.23
C ARG A 104 -7.39 -2.54 11.42
N PRO A 105 -6.61 -1.60 11.97
CA PRO A 105 -7.10 -0.25 12.21
C PRO A 105 -7.35 0.49 10.88
N LYS A 106 -8.17 1.53 10.98
CA LYS A 106 -8.45 2.46 9.90
C LYS A 106 -8.11 3.88 10.31
N LYS A 107 -7.80 4.74 9.34
CA LYS A 107 -7.50 6.16 9.57
C LYS A 107 -8.00 6.99 8.39
N THR A 108 -8.79 8.01 8.68
CA THR A 108 -9.16 9.04 7.70
C THR A 108 -8.01 10.00 7.49
N LEU A 109 -7.67 10.26 6.22
CA LEU A 109 -6.64 11.19 5.79
C LEU A 109 -7.18 12.12 4.72
N VAL A 110 -6.84 13.41 4.83
CA VAL A 110 -7.02 14.39 3.76
C VAL A 110 -5.69 14.51 3.02
N LEU A 111 -5.66 13.95 1.81
CA LEU A 111 -4.49 13.85 0.95
C LEU A 111 -4.35 15.10 0.07
N GLN A 112 -3.14 15.64 0.03
CA GLN A 112 -2.75 16.77 -0.80
C GLN A 112 -1.72 16.33 -1.84
N ALA A 113 -1.75 16.95 -3.02
CA ALA A 113 -0.76 16.71 -4.06
C ALA A 113 0.65 17.13 -3.60
N GLY A 114 1.69 16.45 -4.09
CA GLY A 114 3.08 16.74 -3.71
C GLY A 114 3.45 16.33 -2.28
N ARG A 115 2.65 15.46 -1.64
CA ARG A 115 2.87 15.01 -0.27
C ARG A 115 3.04 13.50 -0.17
N ILE A 116 3.94 13.10 0.72
CA ILE A 116 4.15 11.71 1.13
C ILE A 116 3.66 11.54 2.57
N TYR A 117 2.75 10.59 2.75
CA TYR A 117 2.15 10.19 4.02
C TYR A 117 2.72 8.83 4.43
N ARG A 118 3.64 8.83 5.38
CA ARG A 118 4.20 7.59 5.94
C ARG A 118 3.37 7.12 7.12
N LEU A 119 2.80 5.92 6.99
CA LEU A 119 1.97 5.25 7.98
C LEU A 119 2.81 4.31 8.82
N LYS A 120 2.75 4.51 10.13
CA LYS A 120 3.29 3.58 11.12
C LYS A 120 2.16 3.16 12.06
N CYS A 121 1.99 1.86 12.22
CA CYS A 121 1.11 1.33 13.23
C CYS A 121 1.84 1.07 14.55
N ASP A 122 1.11 1.21 15.66
CA ASP A 122 1.51 0.79 17.00
C ASP A 122 0.27 0.30 17.76
N VAL A 123 0.45 -0.49 18.81
CA VAL A 123 -0.65 -0.92 19.69
C VAL A 123 -0.36 -0.43 21.11
N ARG A 124 -1.29 0.36 21.66
CA ARG A 124 -1.18 0.92 23.02
C ARG A 124 -2.47 0.66 23.75
N ASN A 125 -2.40 0.12 24.96
CA ASN A 125 -3.58 -0.22 25.77
C ASN A 125 -4.61 -1.04 24.97
N ASP A 126 -4.13 -2.06 24.25
CA ASP A 126 -4.90 -2.93 23.34
C ASP A 126 -5.59 -2.26 22.14
N GLN A 127 -5.36 -0.96 21.93
CA GLN A 127 -5.87 -0.21 20.80
C GLN A 127 -4.79 -0.03 19.72
N ALA A 128 -5.12 -0.42 18.48
CA ALA A 128 -4.23 -0.20 17.34
C ALA A 128 -4.39 1.22 16.80
N LEU A 129 -3.27 1.92 16.64
CA LEU A 129 -3.20 3.32 16.28
C LEU A 129 -2.34 3.49 15.04
N ILE A 130 -2.83 4.28 14.08
CA ILE A 130 -2.05 4.68 12.90
C ILE A 130 -1.50 6.08 13.16
N THR A 131 -0.17 6.17 13.23
CA THR A 131 0.58 7.42 13.25
C THR A 131 0.99 7.77 11.83
N VAL A 132 0.90 9.06 11.50
CA VAL A 132 1.18 9.58 10.16
C VAL A 132 2.31 10.59 10.26
N SER A 133 3.36 10.41 9.46
CA SER A 133 4.39 11.42 9.27
C SER A 133 4.35 11.95 7.84
N LEU A 134 4.40 13.27 7.69
CA LEU A 134 4.27 13.99 6.43
C LEU A 134 5.63 14.44 5.91
N ARG A 135 5.85 14.33 4.60
CA ARG A 135 6.98 14.93 3.88
C ARG A 135 6.51 15.53 2.55
N VAL A 136 7.28 16.45 2.01
CA VAL A 136 7.12 16.90 0.62
C VAL A 136 7.72 15.82 -0.28
N ASN A 137 7.10 15.61 -1.44
CA ASN A 137 7.58 14.68 -2.46
C ASN A 137 8.87 15.19 -3.13
#